data_AF-A0A2Z5IPT3-F1
#
_entry.id   AF-A0A2Z5IPT3-F1
#
_cell.length_a   1.000
_cell.length_b   1.000
_cell.length_c   1.000
_cell.angle_alpha   90.00
_cell.angle_beta   90.00
_cell.angle_gamma   90.00
#
_symmetry.space_group_name_H-M   'P 1'
#
loop_
_entity.id
_entity.type
_entity.pdbx_description
1 polymer ?
#
loop_
_entity_poly.entity_id
_entity_poly.type
_entity_poly.pdbx_seq_one_letter_code
_entity_poly.pdbx_strand_id
1 'polypeptide(L)'
;MKKTRLYPLILMAPITAVLPVAISCSTTQKAETSAYLDIQKISRVYLNRLSIGQIASLHNNEKIFYYYDVNNQKQYFDAALVENNNLMLIKNQNEKMAYKLDFPHRSSWKQELSQFDNFNIIESNEPSNIVDFLNSYTFDQIDTANGFNDEWFSVLAEKNKHDYNQSGEPYFADIQTIIFRFIRDIDINFSIMNRRFIVNSEKKRTIFSSLFQTQYIQAKEWLKQDDQKNLFLELLELYLNKFNVNVKKIIVDWNNAKVRTSYSGATDYVEFEIDDILDWNGNSIMPADKKSIKYYINNFRNYSTAQKFGVGQELKTKYPLFTDYISNPLLYINGGKYLNVVDNINYFIKGATSIDYWNAKGLMYLFSNFKDEFFYIPVPEHKQSEDKEYRIVDFNFTNYFNTNQLIEATVKVTKWDNSVKYFTWISSNFDDHGHRLKGMITKNVKPQDVQVSDIFSFKNKIEEAPEGIKLDDFLNTNNKDSAFQILLEKAGEHLEQLFSYWDNNSRRNYEAAKLTNESFQLKILNAYFNNYLLAYALENQKGKIHSGVKRIDINVIPEQSQFGRAYLRLDFMGFASDDDLAFKSENEKKYQSVYIYWNGFKGYGQEVTKLFDVEKIEKGK
;
A
#
# COMPACT_ATOMS: atom_id res chain seq x y z
N MET A 1 -44.47 54.85 18.63
CA MET A 1 -43.01 54.95 18.81
C MET A 1 -42.35 55.13 17.46
N LYS A 2 -41.69 56.28 17.27
CA LYS A 2 -41.04 56.74 16.04
C LYS A 2 -39.73 55.98 15.82
N LYS A 3 -39.43 55.55 14.60
CA LYS A 3 -38.08 55.20 14.15
C LYS A 3 -37.65 56.22 13.09
N THR A 4 -36.72 57.07 13.47
CA THR A 4 -36.03 58.04 12.63
C THR A 4 -35.00 57.34 11.75
N ARG A 5 -35.00 57.69 10.46
CA ARG A 5 -33.91 57.40 9.51
C ARG A 5 -32.82 58.45 9.67
N LEU A 6 -31.56 58.04 9.69
CA LEU A 6 -30.40 58.92 9.50
C LEU A 6 -29.53 58.33 8.38
N TYR A 7 -29.26 59.18 7.40
CA TYR A 7 -28.37 58.98 6.26
C TYR A 7 -26.90 58.90 6.73
N PRO A 8 -26.01 58.15 6.06
CA PRO A 8 -24.59 58.29 6.26
C PRO A 8 -24.06 59.43 5.38
N LEU A 9 -23.40 60.41 6.02
CA LEU A 9 -22.57 61.42 5.38
C LEU A 9 -21.33 60.74 4.76
N ILE A 10 -21.12 60.97 3.47
CA ILE A 10 -19.87 60.70 2.77
C ILE A 10 -18.94 61.88 3.06
N LEU A 11 -17.89 61.64 3.87
CA LEU A 11 -16.77 62.56 4.04
C LEU A 11 -15.70 62.20 3.00
N MET A 12 -15.62 63.01 1.94
CA MET A 12 -14.48 63.04 1.04
C MET A 12 -13.27 63.63 1.77
N ALA A 13 -12.18 62.87 1.86
CA ALA A 13 -10.85 63.38 2.17
C ALA A 13 -10.00 63.32 0.89
N PRO A 14 -9.13 64.32 0.64
CA PRO A 14 -8.46 64.50 -0.63
C PRO A 14 -7.36 63.45 -0.82
N ILE A 15 -7.42 62.77 -1.98
CA ILE A 15 -6.35 61.90 -2.47
C ILE A 15 -5.20 62.81 -2.89
N THR A 16 -4.22 63.01 -2.00
CA THR A 16 -2.90 63.48 -2.41
C THR A 16 -2.20 62.33 -3.15
N ALA A 17 -2.23 62.40 -4.47
CA ALA A 17 -1.46 61.54 -5.35
C ALA A 17 0.04 61.76 -5.09
N VAL A 18 0.64 60.86 -4.32
CA VAL A 18 2.10 60.69 -4.30
C VAL A 18 2.42 59.73 -5.43
N LEU A 19 2.95 60.30 -6.52
CA LEU A 19 3.57 59.56 -7.61
C LEU A 19 4.59 58.57 -7.01
N PRO A 20 4.59 57.28 -7.40
CA PRO A 20 5.72 56.43 -7.09
C PRO A 20 6.89 56.96 -7.93
N VAL A 21 7.75 57.75 -7.30
CA VAL A 21 9.08 58.03 -7.84
C VAL A 21 9.76 56.67 -7.93
N ALA A 22 9.88 56.16 -9.14
CA ALA A 22 10.76 55.06 -9.46
C ALA A 22 12.18 55.53 -9.12
N ILE A 23 12.62 55.24 -7.90
CA ILE A 23 14.02 55.34 -7.54
C ILE A 23 14.70 54.21 -8.30
N SER A 24 15.20 54.56 -9.49
CA SER A 24 16.29 53.88 -10.14
C SER A 24 17.43 53.81 -9.12
N CYS A 25 17.51 52.71 -8.36
CA CYS A 25 18.72 52.33 -7.66
C CYS A 25 19.75 51.98 -8.73
N SER A 26 20.53 53.00 -9.06
CA SER A 26 21.84 52.86 -9.65
C SER A 26 22.60 51.72 -8.96
N THR A 27 23.07 50.81 -9.80
CA THR A 27 24.02 49.74 -9.57
C THR A 27 25.31 50.26 -8.92
N THR A 28 25.30 50.44 -7.60
CA THR A 28 26.51 50.72 -6.81
C THR A 28 26.37 50.16 -5.39
N GLN A 29 26.20 48.84 -5.30
CA GLN A 29 26.64 47.98 -4.18
C GLN A 29 26.38 46.50 -4.55
N LYS A 30 27.11 45.98 -5.54
CA LYS A 30 27.32 44.53 -5.69
C LYS A 30 28.38 44.10 -4.67
N ALA A 31 28.03 44.12 -3.40
CA ALA A 31 28.86 43.61 -2.32
C ALA A 31 27.95 43.29 -1.12
N GLU A 32 27.28 42.14 -1.20
CA GLU A 32 27.08 41.21 -0.09
C GLU A 32 26.29 40.01 -0.66
N THR A 33 27.02 38.92 -0.84
CA THR A 33 26.53 37.57 -1.16
C THR A 33 25.27 37.26 -0.35
N SER A 34 24.10 37.42 -0.96
CA SER A 34 22.83 37.13 -0.30
C SER A 34 22.60 35.63 -0.38
N ALA A 35 22.51 34.97 0.76
CA ALA A 35 22.03 33.59 0.82
C ALA A 35 20.52 33.54 0.56
N TYR A 36 20.07 32.57 -0.22
CA TYR A 36 18.67 32.39 -0.60
C TYR A 36 18.16 31.02 -0.18
N LEU A 37 16.89 30.95 0.22
CA LEU A 37 16.16 29.70 0.41
C LEU A 37 15.62 29.19 -0.92
N ASP A 38 15.85 27.92 -1.23
CA ASP A 38 15.29 27.27 -2.41
C ASP A 38 13.84 26.85 -2.20
N ILE A 39 12.91 27.79 -2.44
CA ILE A 39 11.48 27.55 -2.25
C ILE A 39 10.90 26.46 -3.18
N GLN A 40 11.65 26.08 -4.22
CA GLN A 40 11.28 24.98 -5.13
C GLN A 40 11.59 23.60 -4.54
N LYS A 41 12.47 23.52 -3.53
CA LYS A 41 12.69 22.29 -2.76
C LYS A 41 11.82 22.22 -1.50
N ILE A 42 11.61 23.36 -0.83
CA ILE A 42 11.05 23.38 0.52
C ILE A 42 10.23 24.64 0.78
N SER A 43 9.15 24.54 1.56
CA SER A 43 8.38 25.72 1.98
C SER A 43 8.84 26.27 3.33
N ARG A 44 8.74 27.59 3.48
CA ARG A 44 8.86 28.24 4.80
C ARG A 44 7.85 27.67 5.80
N VAL A 45 6.65 27.27 5.35
CA VAL A 45 5.62 26.65 6.19
C VAL A 45 6.13 25.38 6.88
N TYR A 46 6.90 24.56 6.16
CA TYR A 46 7.55 23.39 6.76
C TYR A 46 8.65 23.80 7.75
N LEU A 47 9.54 24.72 7.35
CA LEU A 47 10.64 25.20 8.17
C LEU A 47 10.16 25.84 9.48
N ASN A 48 8.97 26.46 9.50
CA ASN A 48 8.36 27.00 10.71
C ASN A 48 8.07 25.95 11.81
N ARG A 49 8.13 24.66 11.47
CA ARG A 49 7.92 23.54 12.39
C ARG A 49 9.23 23.01 12.98
N LEU A 50 10.37 23.46 12.46
CA LEU A 50 11.69 22.96 12.78
C LEU A 50 12.45 23.94 13.69
N SER A 51 13.40 23.43 14.48
CA SER A 51 14.40 24.28 15.16
C SER A 51 15.59 24.60 14.26
N ILE A 52 16.45 25.55 14.64
CA ILE A 52 17.63 25.93 13.85
C ILE A 52 18.55 24.72 13.61
N GLY A 53 18.75 23.88 14.63
CA GLY A 53 19.55 22.65 14.49
C GLY A 53 18.97 21.68 13.46
N GLN A 54 17.64 21.55 13.42
CA GLN A 54 16.95 20.73 12.41
C GLN A 54 17.06 21.34 11.01
N ILE A 55 16.98 22.67 10.89
CA ILE A 55 17.15 23.37 9.60
C ILE A 55 18.59 23.19 9.08
N ALA A 56 19.60 23.23 9.96
CA ALA A 56 20.99 22.96 9.59
C ALA A 56 21.17 21.51 9.12
N SER A 57 20.64 20.54 9.87
CA SER A 57 20.64 19.11 9.50
C SER A 57 20.00 18.90 8.13
N LEU A 58 18.83 19.50 7.90
CA LEU A 58 18.11 19.38 6.63
C LEU A 58 18.90 19.98 5.47
N HIS A 59 19.57 21.12 5.66
CA HIS A 59 20.44 21.68 4.62
C HIS A 59 21.62 20.78 4.29
N ASN A 60 22.25 20.17 5.30
CA ASN A 60 23.39 19.29 5.09
C ASN A 60 23.05 18.09 4.21
N ASN A 61 21.82 17.59 4.31
CA ASN A 61 21.33 16.43 3.58
C ASN A 61 20.69 16.82 2.23
N GLU A 62 19.81 17.83 2.20
CA GLU A 62 18.96 18.13 1.02
C GLU A 62 19.37 19.38 0.23
N LYS A 63 20.37 20.13 0.70
CA LYS A 63 20.87 21.39 0.09
C LYS A 63 19.75 22.37 -0.25
N ILE A 64 19.19 23.00 0.78
CA ILE A 64 18.03 23.92 0.66
C ILE A 64 18.41 25.41 0.58
N PHE A 65 19.68 25.77 0.79
CA PHE A 65 20.15 27.15 0.72
C PHE A 65 21.17 27.29 -0.41
N TYR A 66 21.10 28.38 -1.15
CA TYR A 66 21.95 28.65 -2.32
C TYR A 66 22.39 30.11 -2.39
N TYR A 67 23.38 30.37 -3.22
CA TYR A 67 23.86 31.71 -3.60
C TYR A 67 24.09 31.77 -5.11
N TYR A 68 24.23 32.98 -5.65
CA TYR A 68 24.69 33.17 -7.03
C TYR A 68 26.19 33.43 -7.04
N ASP A 69 26.93 32.67 -7.83
CA ASP A 69 28.36 32.89 -8.01
C ASP A 69 28.65 34.16 -8.85
N VAL A 70 29.93 34.43 -9.08
CA VAL A 70 30.38 35.59 -9.86
C VAL A 70 29.88 35.59 -11.31
N ASN A 71 29.51 34.42 -11.84
CA ASN A 71 28.96 34.22 -13.18
C ASN A 71 27.42 34.20 -13.17
N ASN A 72 26.78 34.55 -12.05
CA ASN A 72 25.34 34.51 -11.85
C ASN A 72 24.74 33.09 -11.99
N GLN A 73 25.53 32.06 -11.71
CA GLN A 73 25.05 30.68 -11.65
C GLN A 73 24.66 30.31 -10.22
N LYS A 74 23.54 29.57 -10.09
CA LYS A 74 23.05 29.08 -8.81
C LYS A 74 24.00 28.00 -8.27
N GLN A 75 24.54 28.22 -7.08
CA GLN A 75 25.39 27.28 -6.34
C GLN A 75 24.80 27.03 -4.95
N TYR A 76 24.83 25.79 -4.47
CA TYR A 76 24.38 25.49 -3.10
C TYR A 76 25.52 25.73 -2.10
N PHE A 77 25.17 26.08 -0.87
CA PHE A 77 26.15 26.07 0.23
C PHE A 77 26.61 24.64 0.52
N ASP A 78 27.87 24.49 0.93
CA ASP A 78 28.49 23.19 1.18
C ASP A 78 27.94 22.54 2.45
N ALA A 79 27.70 23.35 3.48
CA ALA A 79 27.19 22.89 4.76
C ALA A 79 26.49 24.02 5.53
N ALA A 80 25.78 23.63 6.59
CA ALA A 80 25.21 24.50 7.60
C ALA A 80 25.57 24.01 9.00
N LEU A 81 25.74 24.92 9.93
CA LEU A 81 25.95 24.64 11.35
C LEU A 81 25.26 25.67 12.22
N VAL A 82 25.17 25.40 13.52
CA VAL A 82 24.62 26.34 14.50
C VAL A 82 25.73 26.88 15.39
N GLU A 83 25.94 28.19 15.38
CA GLU A 83 26.91 28.89 16.23
C GLU A 83 26.21 30.07 16.90
N ASN A 84 26.32 30.18 18.23
CA ASN A 84 25.68 31.24 19.02
C ASN A 84 24.19 31.41 18.70
N ASN A 85 23.48 30.30 18.53
CA ASN A 85 22.06 30.25 18.14
C ASN A 85 21.74 30.90 16.78
N ASN A 86 22.74 31.06 15.90
CA ASN A 86 22.57 31.49 14.53
C ASN A 86 22.85 30.35 13.56
N LEU A 87 22.11 30.33 12.44
CA LEU A 87 22.39 29.43 11.33
C LEU A 87 23.57 29.99 10.53
N MET A 88 24.69 29.29 10.52
CA MET A 88 25.86 29.63 9.71
C MET A 88 25.87 28.74 8.47
N LEU A 89 25.94 29.34 7.29
CA LEU A 89 26.11 28.66 6.01
C LEU A 89 27.59 28.70 5.60
N ILE A 90 28.12 27.57 5.17
CA ILE A 90 29.52 27.40 4.77
C ILE A 90 29.60 27.35 3.25
N LYS A 91 30.48 28.17 2.68
CA LYS A 91 30.78 28.23 1.26
C LYS A 91 32.27 27.95 1.03
N ASN A 92 32.58 27.16 0.01
CA ASN A 92 33.94 26.77 -0.36
C ASN A 92 34.75 26.24 0.84
N GLN A 93 34.12 25.40 1.68
CA GLN A 93 34.66 24.78 2.89
C GLN A 93 35.12 25.72 4.03
N ASN A 94 35.32 27.02 3.80
CA ASN A 94 35.93 27.93 4.80
C ASN A 94 35.18 29.26 5.01
N GLU A 95 34.39 29.73 4.05
CA GLU A 95 33.67 31.01 4.15
C GLU A 95 32.37 30.81 4.92
N LYS A 96 32.28 31.36 6.14
CA LYS A 96 31.07 31.30 6.97
C LYS A 96 30.24 32.56 6.80
N MET A 97 28.94 32.38 6.64
CA MET A 97 27.95 33.45 6.55
C MET A 97 26.79 33.19 7.50
N ALA A 98 26.45 34.17 8.33
CA ALA A 98 25.25 34.11 9.14
C ALA A 98 24.00 34.30 8.27
N TYR A 99 23.10 33.32 8.26
CA TYR A 99 21.80 33.44 7.58
C TYR A 99 20.76 34.04 8.53
N LYS A 100 20.20 35.18 8.15
CA LYS A 100 19.08 35.78 8.86
C LYS A 100 17.77 35.13 8.40
N LEU A 101 17.20 34.28 9.24
CA LEU A 101 15.89 33.66 9.00
C LEU A 101 14.82 34.75 8.82
N ASP A 102 14.10 34.73 7.71
CA ASP A 102 12.99 35.63 7.41
C ASP A 102 11.61 35.01 7.72
N PHE A 103 11.61 33.94 8.51
CA PHE A 103 10.44 33.17 8.92
C PHE A 103 10.56 32.70 10.38
N PRO A 104 9.42 32.49 11.08
CA PRO A 104 9.45 31.98 12.46
C PRO A 104 9.95 30.53 12.48
N HIS A 105 10.57 30.11 13.57
CA HIS A 105 11.03 28.73 13.77
C HIS A 105 10.75 28.29 15.21
N ARG A 106 10.84 27.00 15.49
CA ARG A 106 10.60 26.45 16.84
C ARG A 106 11.86 26.50 17.69
N SER A 107 11.69 26.64 19.00
CA SER A 107 12.76 26.40 19.97
C SER A 107 13.29 24.97 19.86
N SER A 108 14.55 24.76 20.20
CA SER A 108 15.10 23.42 20.42
C SER A 108 14.55 22.82 21.73
N TRP A 109 14.83 21.55 21.97
CA TRP A 109 14.38 20.80 23.14
C TRP A 109 15.55 20.43 24.06
N LYS A 110 15.25 20.33 25.35
CA LYS A 110 16.13 19.71 26.35
C LYS A 110 15.29 18.79 27.23
N GLN A 111 15.86 17.64 27.57
CA GLN A 111 15.30 16.76 28.58
C GLN A 111 15.83 17.16 29.96
N GLU A 112 14.94 17.30 30.94
CA GLU A 112 15.34 17.57 32.33
C GLU A 112 14.50 16.74 33.32
N LEU A 113 15.10 16.43 34.46
CA LEU A 113 14.38 15.83 35.58
C LEU A 113 13.65 16.92 36.35
N SER A 114 12.35 16.78 36.50
CA SER A 114 11.51 17.76 37.20
C SER A 114 11.59 17.58 38.71
N GLN A 115 11.05 18.56 39.45
CA GLN A 115 10.86 18.47 40.90
C GLN A 115 9.93 17.31 41.35
N PHE A 116 9.17 16.73 40.43
CA PHE A 116 8.28 15.60 40.68
C PHE A 116 8.90 14.25 40.28
N ASP A 117 10.22 14.21 40.09
CA ASP A 117 10.99 13.01 39.78
C ASP A 117 10.58 12.31 38.47
N ASN A 118 10.18 13.12 37.49
CA ASN A 118 9.86 12.67 36.13
C ASN A 118 10.64 13.45 35.07
N PHE A 119 10.92 12.80 33.94
CA PHE A 119 11.55 13.43 32.79
C PHE A 119 10.54 14.27 32.02
N ASN A 120 10.89 15.54 31.81
CA ASN A 120 10.16 16.51 31.02
C ASN A 120 10.98 16.91 29.79
N ILE A 121 10.28 17.25 28.71
CA ILE A 121 10.85 18.00 27.59
C ILE A 121 10.48 19.47 27.72
N ILE A 122 11.49 20.33 27.76
CA ILE A 122 11.32 21.79 27.81
C ILE A 122 11.89 22.45 26.55
N GLU A 123 11.38 23.62 26.22
CA GLU A 123 11.96 24.47 25.18
C GLU A 123 13.25 25.10 25.71
N SER A 124 14.38 24.77 25.06
CA SER A 124 15.70 25.32 25.39
C SER A 124 16.60 25.27 24.18
N ASN A 125 17.47 26.28 24.03
CA ASN A 125 18.51 26.27 23.00
C ASN A 125 19.85 25.74 23.54
N GLU A 126 19.90 25.30 24.79
CA GLU A 126 21.08 24.66 25.36
C GLU A 126 21.38 23.34 24.63
N PRO A 127 22.65 23.08 24.26
CA PRO A 127 23.04 21.80 23.67
C PRO A 127 22.81 20.63 24.63
N SER A 128 22.23 19.54 24.12
CA SER A 128 22.18 18.25 24.82
C SER A 128 23.40 17.39 24.49
N ASN A 129 23.81 16.49 25.39
CA ASN A 129 24.92 15.59 25.16
C ASN A 129 24.45 14.33 24.41
N ILE A 130 25.06 14.00 23.27
CA ILE A 130 24.69 12.82 22.47
C ILE A 130 24.82 11.52 23.27
N VAL A 131 25.75 11.44 24.24
CA VAL A 131 25.97 10.24 25.06
C VAL A 131 24.71 9.83 25.82
N ASP A 132 23.88 10.80 26.22
CA ASP A 132 22.63 10.55 26.97
C ASP A 132 21.59 9.80 26.13
N PHE A 133 21.73 9.83 24.79
CA PHE A 133 20.85 9.16 23.85
C PHE A 133 21.30 7.72 23.54
N LEU A 134 22.54 7.34 23.90
CA LEU A 134 23.19 6.08 23.54
C LEU A 134 22.96 5.00 24.60
N ASN A 135 21.75 4.46 24.58
CA ASN A 135 21.22 3.52 25.55
C ASN A 135 20.98 2.13 24.93
N SER A 136 21.38 1.07 25.64
CA SER A 136 21.19 -0.32 25.19
C SER A 136 19.90 -0.97 25.71
N TYR A 137 19.20 -1.71 24.86
CA TYR A 137 18.00 -2.46 25.24
C TYR A 137 18.09 -3.89 24.73
N THR A 138 17.49 -4.82 25.46
CA THR A 138 17.35 -6.21 25.00
C THR A 138 16.31 -6.28 23.88
N PHE A 139 16.40 -7.28 22.99
CA PHE A 139 15.38 -7.47 21.96
C PHE A 139 13.99 -7.74 22.57
N ASP A 140 13.92 -8.39 23.74
CA ASP A 140 12.66 -8.64 24.44
C ASP A 140 11.94 -7.33 24.80
N GLN A 141 12.67 -6.38 25.40
CA GLN A 141 12.11 -5.05 25.71
C GLN A 141 11.65 -4.31 24.45
N ILE A 142 12.39 -4.44 23.35
CA ILE A 142 12.09 -3.81 22.07
C ILE A 142 10.83 -4.42 21.45
N ASP A 143 10.72 -5.75 21.44
CA ASP A 143 9.61 -6.46 20.80
C ASP A 143 8.33 -6.41 21.63
N THR A 144 8.43 -6.42 22.97
CA THR A 144 7.27 -6.19 23.85
C THR A 144 6.66 -4.81 23.62
N ALA A 145 7.49 -3.77 23.48
CA ALA A 145 7.01 -2.43 23.18
C ALA A 145 6.54 -2.26 21.73
N ASN A 146 7.29 -2.78 20.75
CA ASN A 146 7.01 -2.70 19.31
C ASN A 146 6.58 -1.30 18.80
N GLY A 147 7.23 -0.24 19.27
CA GLY A 147 7.02 1.12 18.75
C GLY A 147 6.79 2.17 19.85
N PHE A 148 6.30 3.34 19.43
CA PHE A 148 6.14 4.50 20.31
C PHE A 148 4.78 4.50 21.01
N ASN A 149 4.69 3.87 22.19
CA ASN A 149 3.47 3.66 22.97
C ASN A 149 3.75 3.54 24.49
N ASP A 150 2.71 3.33 25.29
CA ASP A 150 2.77 3.24 26.76
C ASP A 150 3.71 2.12 27.27
N GLU A 151 3.80 1.01 26.53
CA GLU A 151 4.69 -0.10 26.87
C GLU A 151 6.15 0.32 26.72
N TRP A 152 6.49 1.07 25.66
CA TRP A 152 7.82 1.66 25.53
C TRP A 152 8.17 2.60 26.67
N PHE A 153 7.23 3.43 27.11
CA PHE A 153 7.47 4.33 28.25
C PHE A 153 7.64 3.55 29.56
N SER A 154 6.98 2.41 29.72
CA SER A 154 7.19 1.51 30.85
C SER A 154 8.61 0.91 30.84
N VAL A 155 9.11 0.49 29.67
CA VAL A 155 10.51 0.04 29.48
C VAL A 155 11.50 1.15 29.84
N LEU A 156 11.25 2.38 29.38
CA LEU A 156 12.09 3.53 29.70
C LEU A 156 12.09 3.85 31.20
N ALA A 157 10.92 3.85 31.84
CA ALA A 157 10.78 4.14 33.26
C ALA A 157 11.45 3.08 34.13
N GLU A 158 11.31 1.80 33.78
CA GLU A 158 11.98 0.72 34.50
C GLU A 158 13.50 0.86 34.42
N LYS A 159 14.03 1.23 33.24
CA LYS A 159 15.47 1.40 33.04
C LYS A 159 16.02 2.59 33.79
N ASN A 160 15.36 3.74 33.66
CA ASN A 160 15.88 5.01 34.15
C ASN A 160 15.41 5.36 35.56
N LYS A 161 14.49 4.57 36.13
CA LYS A 161 13.93 4.76 37.48
C LYS A 161 13.17 6.06 37.69
N HIS A 162 12.68 6.65 36.60
CA HIS A 162 11.89 7.89 36.59
C HIS A 162 10.75 7.79 35.59
N ASP A 163 9.62 8.42 35.88
CA ASP A 163 8.49 8.50 34.95
C ASP A 163 8.74 9.51 33.82
N TYR A 164 7.88 9.50 32.79
CA TYR A 164 7.98 10.35 31.61
C TYR A 164 6.71 11.18 31.43
N ASN A 165 6.84 12.50 31.33
CA ASN A 165 5.70 13.37 31.06
C ASN A 165 5.36 13.44 29.58
N GLN A 166 4.28 12.76 29.21
CA GLN A 166 3.86 12.60 27.81
C GLN A 166 2.90 13.71 27.33
N SER A 167 2.63 14.73 28.16
CA SER A 167 1.73 15.83 27.79
C SER A 167 2.28 16.60 26.57
N GLY A 168 1.45 16.75 25.53
CA GLY A 168 1.85 17.37 24.26
C GLY A 168 2.56 16.43 23.29
N GLU A 169 2.58 15.12 23.58
CA GLU A 169 3.22 14.06 22.79
C GLU A 169 4.69 14.34 22.42
N PRO A 170 5.57 14.68 23.39
CA PRO A 170 7.01 14.81 23.13
C PRO A 170 7.64 13.44 22.83
N TYR A 171 8.88 13.43 22.35
CA TYR A 171 9.76 12.26 22.39
C TYR A 171 11.01 12.60 23.22
N PHE A 172 11.71 11.59 23.72
CA PHE A 172 12.73 11.73 24.76
C PHE A 172 14.15 11.48 24.23
N ALA A 173 15.15 11.86 25.03
CA ALA A 173 16.57 11.83 24.69
C ALA A 173 17.13 10.39 24.66
N ASP A 174 16.72 9.61 23.66
CA ASP A 174 17.05 8.21 23.50
C ASP A 174 16.91 7.81 22.02
N ILE A 175 17.96 7.23 21.40
CA ILE A 175 17.95 6.92 19.95
C ILE A 175 16.82 5.95 19.60
N GLN A 176 16.60 4.91 20.41
CA GLN A 176 15.56 3.93 20.11
C GLN A 176 14.16 4.55 20.17
N THR A 177 13.93 5.43 21.13
CA THR A 177 12.71 6.24 21.24
C THR A 177 12.49 7.11 20.01
N ILE A 178 13.56 7.74 19.52
CA ILE A 178 13.50 8.57 18.31
C ILE A 178 13.17 7.73 17.07
N ILE A 179 13.78 6.55 16.92
CA ILE A 179 13.47 5.60 15.83
C ILE A 179 12.00 5.23 15.85
N PHE A 180 11.50 4.77 17.00
CA PHE A 180 10.08 4.46 17.17
C PHE A 180 9.18 5.65 16.88
N ARG A 181 9.59 6.86 17.29
CA ARG A 181 8.81 8.06 17.08
C ARG A 181 8.67 8.42 15.61
N PHE A 182 9.75 8.52 14.85
CA PHE A 182 9.61 8.97 13.47
C PHE A 182 8.95 7.90 12.61
N ILE A 183 9.15 6.61 12.88
CA ILE A 183 8.40 5.53 12.22
C ILE A 183 6.90 5.70 12.45
N ARG A 184 6.48 5.98 13.69
CA ARG A 184 5.08 6.32 14.00
C ARG A 184 4.63 7.58 13.25
N ASP A 185 5.40 8.67 13.30
CA ASP A 185 5.04 9.93 12.64
C ASP A 185 4.86 9.77 11.11
N ILE A 186 5.66 8.90 10.46
CA ILE A 186 5.51 8.54 9.04
C ILE A 186 4.19 7.80 8.80
N ASP A 187 3.90 6.79 9.61
CA ASP A 187 2.70 5.95 9.48
C ASP A 187 1.42 6.79 9.64
N ILE A 188 1.31 7.54 10.73
CA ILE A 188 0.11 8.34 11.04
C ILE A 188 0.12 9.75 10.42
N ASN A 189 1.10 10.05 9.57
CA ASN A 189 1.24 11.35 8.89
C ASN A 189 1.21 12.56 9.85
N PHE A 190 2.05 12.52 10.89
CA PHE A 190 2.01 13.45 12.02
C PHE A 190 3.31 14.25 12.19
N SER A 191 3.27 15.26 13.08
CA SER A 191 4.44 16.04 13.52
C SER A 191 5.30 16.60 12.37
N ILE A 192 6.61 16.32 12.38
CA ILE A 192 7.59 16.73 11.38
C ILE A 192 7.38 15.94 10.07
N MET A 193 6.88 14.71 10.13
CA MET A 193 6.64 13.86 8.94
C MET A 193 5.29 14.08 8.27
N ASN A 194 4.53 15.09 8.68
CA ASN A 194 3.22 15.38 8.08
C ASN A 194 3.39 15.91 6.64
N ARG A 195 3.03 15.06 5.69
CA ARG A 195 3.13 15.25 4.24
C ARG A 195 2.39 16.49 3.72
N ARG A 196 1.39 17.01 4.44
CA ARG A 196 0.68 18.25 4.06
C ARG A 196 1.58 19.48 4.15
N PHE A 197 2.62 19.43 4.99
CA PHE A 197 3.56 20.53 5.18
C PHE A 197 4.86 20.32 4.44
N ILE A 198 5.30 19.08 4.22
CA ILE A 198 6.51 18.72 3.45
C ILE A 198 6.25 18.89 1.95
N VAL A 199 6.02 20.12 1.53
CA VAL A 199 5.81 20.51 0.15
C VAL A 199 6.56 21.80 -0.15
N ASN A 200 6.93 21.99 -1.42
CA ASN A 200 7.54 23.20 -1.94
C ASN A 200 6.48 24.30 -2.22
N SER A 201 6.89 25.42 -2.82
CA SER A 201 5.98 26.51 -3.20
C SER A 201 4.88 26.10 -4.19
N GLU A 202 5.09 25.04 -4.96
CA GLU A 202 4.12 24.46 -5.92
C GLU A 202 3.23 23.37 -5.30
N LYS A 203 3.31 23.16 -3.97
CA LYS A 203 2.63 22.08 -3.24
C LYS A 203 3.07 20.66 -3.64
N LYS A 204 4.28 20.50 -4.20
CA LYS A 204 4.88 19.19 -4.53
C LYS A 204 5.86 18.76 -3.45
N ARG A 205 5.92 17.45 -3.17
CA ARG A 205 6.90 16.88 -2.23
C ARG A 205 8.22 16.64 -2.96
N THR A 206 9.23 17.48 -2.66
CA THR A 206 10.56 17.36 -3.28
C THR A 206 11.54 16.65 -2.35
N ILE A 207 11.65 17.10 -1.10
CA ILE A 207 12.42 16.41 -0.06
C ILE A 207 11.65 15.19 0.45
N PHE A 208 12.37 14.14 0.84
CA PHE A 208 11.79 12.87 1.30
C PHE A 208 10.73 12.31 0.33
N SER A 209 10.94 12.52 -0.97
CA SER A 209 9.99 12.15 -2.03
C SER A 209 9.84 10.63 -2.16
N SER A 210 10.84 9.86 -1.76
CA SER A 210 10.87 8.39 -1.74
C SER A 210 10.65 7.78 -0.34
N LEU A 211 10.03 8.52 0.59
CA LEU A 211 9.81 8.09 1.98
C LEU A 211 9.27 6.65 2.09
N PHE A 212 10.07 5.78 2.69
CA PHE A 212 9.68 4.40 2.98
C PHE A 212 8.59 4.33 4.05
N GLN A 213 7.87 3.21 4.02
CA GLN A 213 6.89 2.83 5.04
C GLN A 213 7.13 1.37 5.39
N THR A 214 7.70 1.12 6.58
CA THR A 214 8.19 -0.20 6.97
C THR A 214 7.09 -1.26 6.91
N GLN A 215 5.87 -0.90 7.27
CA GLN A 215 4.71 -1.80 7.24
C GLN A 215 4.36 -2.33 5.84
N TYR A 216 4.90 -1.78 4.77
CA TYR A 216 4.62 -2.22 3.39
C TYR A 216 5.80 -2.95 2.71
N ILE A 217 7.00 -2.91 3.29
CA ILE A 217 8.22 -3.48 2.72
C ILE A 217 8.80 -4.56 3.64
N GLN A 218 9.40 -5.60 3.06
CA GLN A 218 10.14 -6.58 3.85
C GLN A 218 11.50 -6.01 4.30
N ALA A 219 11.89 -6.28 5.55
CA ALA A 219 13.17 -5.82 6.12
C ALA A 219 14.38 -6.21 5.24
N LYS A 220 14.36 -7.44 4.71
CA LYS A 220 15.41 -7.96 3.81
C LYS A 220 15.55 -7.19 2.50
N GLU A 221 14.46 -6.64 1.96
CA GLU A 221 14.49 -5.88 0.70
C GLU A 221 14.85 -4.43 0.97
N TRP A 222 14.39 -3.86 2.09
CA TRP A 222 14.79 -2.52 2.53
C TRP A 222 16.31 -2.40 2.73
N LEU A 223 16.94 -3.41 3.34
CA LEU A 223 18.40 -3.45 3.56
C LEU A 223 19.24 -3.37 2.27
N LYS A 224 18.66 -3.76 1.11
CA LYS A 224 19.33 -3.69 -0.19
C LYS A 224 19.25 -2.31 -0.85
N GLN A 225 18.48 -1.37 -0.29
CA GLN A 225 18.22 -0.07 -0.88
C GLN A 225 19.04 1.03 -0.17
N ASP A 226 20.17 1.42 -0.77
CA ASP A 226 21.07 2.43 -0.19
C ASP A 226 20.39 3.78 0.00
N ASP A 227 19.57 4.22 -0.96
CA ASP A 227 18.82 5.48 -0.87
C ASP A 227 17.86 5.49 0.34
N GLN A 228 17.22 4.35 0.66
CA GLN A 228 16.30 4.25 1.79
C GLN A 228 17.04 4.22 3.13
N LYS A 229 18.20 3.56 3.18
CA LYS A 229 19.07 3.57 4.37
C LYS A 229 19.62 4.97 4.64
N ASN A 230 20.03 5.70 3.59
CA ASN A 230 20.45 7.10 3.71
C ASN A 230 19.31 7.97 4.22
N LEU A 231 18.12 7.86 3.62
CA LEU A 231 16.94 8.60 4.07
C LEU A 231 16.59 8.32 5.55
N PHE A 232 16.72 7.07 6.01
CA PHE A 232 16.55 6.73 7.42
C PHE A 232 17.54 7.50 8.32
N LEU A 233 18.81 7.57 7.95
CA LEU A 233 19.83 8.30 8.70
C LEU A 233 19.56 9.80 8.71
N GLU A 234 19.17 10.38 7.57
CA GLU A 234 18.83 11.80 7.47
C GLU A 234 17.67 12.18 8.39
N LEU A 235 16.65 11.31 8.50
CA LEU A 235 15.53 11.50 9.41
C LEU A 235 15.96 11.35 10.88
N LEU A 236 16.82 10.38 11.19
CA LEU A 236 17.35 10.20 12.53
C LEU A 236 18.16 11.44 12.98
N GLU A 237 19.02 11.96 12.11
CA GLU A 237 19.77 13.21 12.32
C GLU A 237 18.83 14.41 12.51
N LEU A 238 17.78 14.53 11.70
CA LEU A 238 16.78 15.59 11.80
C LEU A 238 16.04 15.57 13.14
N TYR A 239 15.67 14.39 13.64
CA TYR A 239 15.00 14.26 14.93
C TYR A 239 15.96 14.48 16.11
N LEU A 240 17.18 13.95 16.05
CA LEU A 240 18.20 14.17 17.07
C LEU A 240 18.50 15.66 17.24
N ASN A 241 18.68 16.39 16.14
CA ASN A 241 19.00 17.82 16.19
C ASN A 241 17.85 18.72 16.67
N LYS A 242 16.67 18.17 16.96
CA LYS A 242 15.66 18.87 17.76
C LYS A 242 16.20 19.22 19.15
N PHE A 243 17.08 18.38 19.70
CA PHE A 243 17.74 18.54 21.00
C PHE A 243 19.06 19.33 20.95
N ASN A 244 19.40 19.92 19.80
CA ASN A 244 20.63 20.66 19.60
C ASN A 244 21.92 19.86 19.96
N VAL A 245 21.94 18.57 19.64
CA VAL A 245 23.05 17.64 19.94
C VAL A 245 24.26 17.76 19.01
N ASN A 246 24.25 18.72 18.06
CA ASN A 246 25.35 18.96 17.13
C ASN A 246 25.71 17.72 16.29
N VAL A 247 24.71 16.99 15.77
CA VAL A 247 24.93 15.78 14.97
C VAL A 247 24.90 16.14 13.49
N LYS A 248 26.01 15.93 12.78
CA LYS A 248 26.10 16.13 11.33
C LYS A 248 25.80 14.89 10.53
N LYS A 249 26.36 13.77 10.96
CA LYS A 249 26.32 12.52 10.20
C LYS A 249 26.35 11.33 11.14
N ILE A 250 25.51 10.34 10.87
CA ILE A 250 25.54 9.03 11.51
C ILE A 250 26.13 8.00 10.53
N ILE A 251 27.01 7.13 11.02
CA ILE A 251 27.61 6.04 10.25
C ILE A 251 27.17 4.72 10.87
N VAL A 252 26.59 3.84 10.06
CA VAL A 252 26.05 2.54 10.47
C VAL A 252 26.76 1.44 9.69
N ASP A 253 27.09 0.34 10.37
CA ASP A 253 27.56 -0.88 9.73
C ASP A 253 26.39 -1.69 9.16
N TRP A 254 25.92 -1.26 8.00
CA TRP A 254 24.84 -1.95 7.30
C TRP A 254 25.21 -3.36 6.85
N ASN A 255 26.50 -3.70 6.74
CA ASN A 255 26.93 -5.03 6.30
C ASN A 255 26.69 -6.08 7.39
N ASN A 256 26.72 -5.67 8.66
CA ASN A 256 26.45 -6.53 9.81
C ASN A 256 25.00 -6.43 10.32
N ALA A 257 24.15 -5.61 9.68
CA ALA A 257 22.74 -5.51 10.01
C ALA A 257 21.99 -6.82 9.73
N LYS A 258 21.01 -7.16 10.59
CA LYS A 258 20.29 -8.44 10.53
C LYS A 258 18.80 -8.24 10.62
N VAL A 259 18.04 -9.12 9.95
CA VAL A 259 16.59 -9.20 10.13
C VAL A 259 16.29 -10.06 11.36
N ARG A 260 15.45 -9.54 12.25
CA ARG A 260 14.89 -10.31 13.37
C ARG A 260 13.37 -10.32 13.30
N THR A 261 12.76 -11.48 13.42
CA THR A 261 11.29 -11.60 13.46
C THR A 261 10.79 -11.36 14.87
N SER A 262 9.69 -10.63 15.00
CA SER A 262 8.95 -10.45 16.26
C SER A 262 8.56 -11.79 16.88
N TYR A 263 8.48 -11.89 18.21
CA TYR A 263 7.94 -13.08 18.87
C TYR A 263 6.49 -13.36 18.49
N SER A 264 5.73 -12.32 18.12
CA SER A 264 4.37 -12.45 17.58
C SER A 264 4.33 -13.08 16.18
N GLY A 265 5.46 -13.06 15.46
CA GLY A 265 5.56 -13.40 14.03
C GLY A 265 4.86 -12.42 13.09
N ALA A 266 4.27 -11.32 13.57
CA ALA A 266 3.50 -10.37 12.76
C ALA A 266 4.37 -9.52 11.84
N THR A 267 5.53 -9.12 12.35
CA THR A 267 6.42 -8.12 11.75
C THR A 267 7.87 -8.55 11.93
N ASP A 268 8.74 -7.92 11.14
CA ASP A 268 10.18 -8.04 11.26
C ASP A 268 10.80 -6.71 11.72
N TYR A 269 12.03 -6.80 12.21
CA TYR A 269 12.91 -5.71 12.60
C TYR A 269 14.20 -5.75 11.80
N VAL A 270 14.82 -4.60 11.60
CA VAL A 270 16.23 -4.50 11.23
C VAL A 270 17.03 -4.16 12.49
N GLU A 271 17.86 -5.10 12.95
CA GLU A 271 18.89 -4.89 13.97
C GLU A 271 20.15 -4.31 13.32
N PHE A 272 20.69 -3.24 13.88
CA PHE A 272 21.92 -2.60 13.41
C PHE A 272 22.73 -1.96 14.55
N GLU A 273 24.00 -1.64 14.28
CA GLU A 273 24.92 -0.96 15.19
C GLU A 273 25.42 0.35 14.55
N ILE A 274 25.68 1.37 15.38
CA ILE A 274 26.22 2.66 14.92
C ILE A 274 27.74 2.63 15.08
N ASP A 275 28.47 2.79 13.98
CA ASP A 275 29.93 2.82 13.95
C ASP A 275 30.48 4.13 14.50
N ASP A 276 29.83 5.24 14.14
CA ASP A 276 30.25 6.58 14.54
C ASP A 276 29.12 7.62 14.40
N ILE A 277 29.26 8.71 15.16
CA ILE A 277 28.43 9.92 15.03
C ILE A 277 29.38 11.10 14.95
N LEU A 278 29.27 11.90 13.89
CA LEU A 278 30.14 13.03 13.62
C LEU A 278 29.45 14.37 13.91
N ASP A 279 30.18 15.34 14.45
CA ASP A 279 29.70 16.70 14.69
C ASP A 279 29.73 17.60 13.43
N TRP A 280 29.26 18.85 13.53
CA TRP A 280 29.30 19.81 12.40
C TRP A 280 30.71 20.01 11.81
N ASN A 281 31.76 19.82 12.62
CA ASN A 281 33.16 19.94 12.24
C ASN A 281 33.77 18.63 11.70
N GLY A 282 33.03 17.52 11.75
CA GLY A 282 33.48 16.19 11.33
C GLY A 282 34.24 15.40 12.40
N ASN A 283 34.23 15.84 13.66
CA ASN A 283 34.82 15.10 14.77
C ASN A 283 33.86 14.02 15.27
N SER A 284 34.39 12.85 15.63
CA SER A 284 33.61 11.82 16.32
C SER A 284 33.18 12.31 17.70
N ILE A 285 31.88 12.20 17.97
CA ILE A 285 31.25 12.52 19.27
C ILE A 285 30.65 11.26 19.93
N MET A 286 30.94 10.07 19.38
CA MET A 286 30.49 8.79 19.91
C MET A 286 31.60 8.10 20.71
N PRO A 287 31.38 7.79 22.01
CA PRO A 287 32.33 7.02 22.79
C PRO A 287 32.52 5.59 22.26
N ALA A 288 33.74 5.05 22.38
CA ALA A 288 34.08 3.72 21.86
C ALA A 288 33.29 2.57 22.52
N ASP A 289 32.95 2.70 23.81
CA ASP A 289 32.16 1.73 24.57
C ASP A 289 30.68 1.68 24.14
N LYS A 290 30.24 2.65 23.32
CA LYS A 290 28.87 2.73 22.81
C LYS A 290 28.69 2.09 21.43
N LYS A 291 29.78 1.73 20.73
CA LYS A 291 29.73 1.23 19.33
C LYS A 291 29.02 -0.12 19.18
N SER A 292 29.07 -0.95 20.21
CA SER A 292 28.40 -2.27 20.21
C SER A 292 26.93 -2.22 20.64
N ILE A 293 26.34 -1.03 20.77
CA ILE A 293 24.91 -0.90 21.10
C ILE A 293 24.09 -1.22 19.86
N LYS A 294 23.10 -2.09 20.05
CA LYS A 294 22.15 -2.50 19.02
C LYS A 294 20.89 -1.66 19.07
N TYR A 295 20.47 -1.23 17.89
CA TYR A 295 19.23 -0.50 17.64
C TYR A 295 18.35 -1.26 16.67
N TYR A 296 17.05 -0.95 16.71
CA TYR A 296 16.05 -1.71 15.97
C TYR A 296 15.09 -0.79 15.23
N ILE A 297 15.00 -0.98 13.92
CA ILE A 297 13.95 -0.38 13.08
C ILE A 297 12.80 -1.38 13.02
N ASN A 298 11.61 -0.98 13.47
CA ASN A 298 10.49 -1.88 13.67
C ASN A 298 9.46 -1.85 12.53
N ASN A 299 8.48 -2.74 12.67
CA ASN A 299 7.24 -2.77 11.89
C ASN A 299 7.43 -3.14 10.41
N PHE A 300 8.51 -3.84 10.03
CA PHE A 300 8.64 -4.35 8.67
C PHE A 300 7.62 -5.43 8.37
N ARG A 301 7.12 -5.47 7.14
CA ARG A 301 6.16 -6.48 6.68
C ARG A 301 6.77 -7.88 6.74
N ASN A 302 6.15 -8.77 7.50
CA ASN A 302 6.40 -10.21 7.40
C ASN A 302 5.24 -10.89 6.64
N TYR A 303 5.54 -11.54 5.51
CA TYR A 303 4.53 -12.33 4.78
C TYR A 303 4.38 -13.74 5.37
N SER A 304 5.38 -14.27 6.07
CA SER A 304 5.41 -15.61 6.63
C SER A 304 4.61 -15.71 7.94
N THR A 305 3.40 -15.15 7.94
CA THR A 305 2.52 -15.05 9.11
C THR A 305 1.09 -15.39 8.75
N ALA A 306 0.32 -15.81 9.73
CA ALA A 306 -1.11 -16.08 9.58
C ALA A 306 -1.99 -14.82 9.66
N GLN A 307 -1.38 -13.69 9.99
CA GLN A 307 -2.06 -12.41 10.24
C GLN A 307 -2.39 -11.66 8.94
N LYS A 308 -2.89 -10.42 9.08
CA LYS A 308 -3.26 -9.53 7.96
C LYS A 308 -2.10 -9.42 6.97
N PHE A 309 -2.41 -9.50 5.66
CA PHE A 309 -1.44 -9.51 4.55
C PHE A 309 -0.46 -10.70 4.48
N GLY A 310 -0.40 -11.53 5.52
CA GLY A 310 0.43 -12.72 5.51
C GLY A 310 -0.07 -13.78 4.52
N VAL A 311 0.73 -14.83 4.36
CA VAL A 311 0.45 -15.98 3.50
C VAL A 311 0.54 -17.32 4.25
N GLY A 312 0.75 -17.28 5.57
CA GLY A 312 0.74 -18.43 6.48
C GLY A 312 1.96 -19.35 6.41
N GLN A 313 2.86 -19.12 5.46
CA GLN A 313 4.04 -19.94 5.19
C GLN A 313 5.13 -19.06 4.56
N GLU A 314 6.31 -19.61 4.33
CA GLU A 314 7.36 -18.90 3.60
C GLU A 314 6.86 -18.46 2.21
N LEU A 315 7.06 -17.18 1.91
CA LEU A 315 6.71 -16.60 0.63
C LEU A 315 7.65 -17.11 -0.48
N LYS A 316 7.08 -17.75 -1.51
CA LYS A 316 7.83 -18.33 -2.64
C LYS A 316 7.28 -17.78 -3.96
N THR A 317 7.91 -16.72 -4.46
CA THR A 317 7.45 -16.01 -5.66
C THR A 317 8.47 -16.13 -6.79
N LYS A 318 7.98 -16.13 -8.03
CA LYS A 318 8.83 -16.18 -9.23
C LYS A 318 9.60 -14.87 -9.42
N TYR A 319 8.98 -13.75 -9.08
CA TYR A 319 9.54 -12.41 -9.20
C TYR A 319 9.60 -11.73 -7.82
N PRO A 320 10.42 -10.67 -7.65
CA PRO A 320 10.37 -9.83 -6.46
C PRO A 320 8.97 -9.26 -6.23
N LEU A 321 8.61 -8.97 -4.99
CA LEU A 321 7.30 -8.40 -4.70
C LEU A 321 7.17 -6.98 -5.26
N PHE A 322 6.00 -6.69 -5.82
CA PHE A 322 5.67 -5.35 -6.26
C PHE A 322 5.52 -4.37 -5.08
N THR A 323 5.08 -4.87 -3.91
CA THR A 323 4.96 -4.08 -2.67
C THR A 323 6.30 -3.67 -2.06
N ASP A 324 7.38 -4.41 -2.36
CA ASP A 324 8.74 -4.01 -1.99
C ASP A 324 9.33 -2.97 -2.96
N TYR A 325 8.79 -2.88 -4.18
CA TYR A 325 9.18 -1.90 -5.20
C TYR A 325 8.40 -0.58 -5.07
N ILE A 326 7.10 -0.67 -4.84
CA ILE A 326 6.18 0.45 -4.59
C ILE A 326 5.51 0.23 -3.25
N SER A 327 5.61 1.17 -2.32
CA SER A 327 4.92 1.08 -1.04
C SER A 327 3.42 1.24 -1.21
N ASN A 328 2.65 0.24 -0.75
CA ASN A 328 1.18 0.20 -0.74
C ASN A 328 0.50 0.57 -2.07
N PRO A 329 0.77 -0.13 -3.17
CA PRO A 329 0.09 0.11 -4.44
C PRO A 329 -1.39 -0.24 -4.29
N LEU A 330 -2.26 0.49 -4.98
CA LEU A 330 -3.71 0.22 -5.03
C LEU A 330 -4.07 -0.29 -6.42
N LEU A 331 -4.83 -1.38 -6.49
CA LEU A 331 -5.37 -1.88 -7.77
C LEU A 331 -6.69 -1.19 -8.06
N TYR A 332 -6.70 -0.31 -9.06
CA TYR A 332 -7.94 0.28 -9.56
C TYR A 332 -8.59 -0.68 -10.55
N ILE A 333 -9.89 -0.91 -10.34
CA ILE A 333 -10.70 -1.81 -11.18
C ILE A 333 -11.83 -1.00 -11.79
N ASN A 334 -11.71 -0.70 -13.08
CA ASN A 334 -12.78 -0.09 -13.86
C ASN A 334 -13.54 -1.18 -14.62
N GLY A 335 -14.66 -1.62 -14.06
CA GLY A 335 -15.53 -2.60 -14.72
C GLY A 335 -16.22 -2.10 -15.99
N GLY A 336 -15.96 -0.84 -16.39
CA GLY A 336 -16.50 -0.21 -17.60
C GLY A 336 -18.03 -0.24 -17.62
N LYS A 337 -18.59 -0.62 -18.76
CA LYS A 337 -20.04 -0.86 -18.91
C LYS A 337 -20.48 -2.27 -18.48
N TYR A 338 -19.58 -3.07 -17.92
CA TYR A 338 -19.79 -4.50 -17.70
C TYR A 338 -20.02 -4.84 -16.23
N LEU A 339 -19.32 -4.15 -15.33
CA LEU A 339 -19.47 -4.29 -13.88
C LEU A 339 -19.47 -2.90 -13.24
N ASN A 340 -20.42 -2.65 -12.34
CA ASN A 340 -20.45 -1.43 -11.54
C ASN A 340 -19.56 -1.59 -10.29
N VAL A 341 -18.24 -1.59 -10.50
CA VAL A 341 -17.24 -1.66 -9.44
C VAL A 341 -16.92 -0.23 -8.97
N VAL A 342 -17.09 0.03 -7.67
CA VAL A 342 -17.04 1.40 -7.12
C VAL A 342 -15.67 1.79 -6.55
N ASP A 343 -14.67 0.89 -6.53
CA ASP A 343 -13.39 1.23 -5.90
C ASP A 343 -12.23 0.30 -6.36
N ASN A 344 -12.10 -0.84 -5.68
CA ASN A 344 -11.00 -1.80 -5.79
C ASN A 344 -11.50 -3.23 -5.49
N ILE A 345 -10.61 -4.13 -5.06
CA ILE A 345 -10.92 -5.53 -4.74
C ILE A 345 -12.05 -5.69 -3.71
N ASN A 346 -12.31 -4.69 -2.85
CA ASN A 346 -13.38 -4.68 -1.85
C ASN A 346 -14.78 -4.95 -2.40
N TYR A 347 -15.04 -4.59 -3.67
CA TYR A 347 -16.30 -4.90 -4.32
C TYR A 347 -16.63 -6.41 -4.28
N PHE A 348 -15.58 -7.24 -4.41
CA PHE A 348 -15.64 -8.69 -4.50
C PHE A 348 -15.68 -9.38 -3.13
N ILE A 349 -15.49 -8.64 -2.03
CA ILE A 349 -15.44 -9.16 -0.66
C ILE A 349 -16.81 -8.94 0.01
N LYS A 350 -17.43 -10.02 0.51
CA LYS A 350 -18.72 -10.01 1.22
C LYS A 350 -18.67 -10.95 2.44
N GLY A 351 -19.80 -11.13 3.12
CA GLY A 351 -19.92 -12.10 4.21
C GLY A 351 -19.63 -13.53 3.73
N ALA A 352 -19.00 -14.36 4.59
CA ALA A 352 -18.52 -15.70 4.24
C ALA A 352 -19.55 -16.60 3.55
N THR A 353 -20.80 -16.58 4.01
CA THR A 353 -21.91 -17.39 3.46
C THR A 353 -22.59 -16.75 2.26
N SER A 354 -22.30 -15.49 1.94
CA SER A 354 -22.87 -14.83 0.76
C SER A 354 -22.40 -15.50 -0.52
N ILE A 355 -23.34 -15.72 -1.45
CA ILE A 355 -23.03 -16.20 -2.80
C ILE A 355 -22.24 -15.16 -3.61
N ASP A 356 -22.42 -13.87 -3.32
CA ASP A 356 -21.77 -12.76 -4.01
C ASP A 356 -20.36 -12.50 -3.47
N TYR A 357 -19.91 -13.26 -2.46
CA TYR A 357 -18.50 -13.25 -2.07
C TYR A 357 -17.68 -14.04 -3.08
N TRP A 358 -16.75 -13.38 -3.76
CA TRP A 358 -16.02 -14.03 -4.84
C TRP A 358 -14.96 -15.02 -4.34
N ASN A 359 -14.93 -16.19 -4.96
CA ASN A 359 -13.86 -17.17 -4.79
C ASN A 359 -12.73 -16.95 -5.81
N ALA A 360 -11.56 -17.56 -5.59
CA ALA A 360 -10.41 -17.40 -6.48
C ALA A 360 -10.66 -17.84 -7.92
N LYS A 361 -11.40 -18.94 -8.17
CA LYS A 361 -11.67 -19.44 -9.53
C LYS A 361 -12.54 -18.47 -10.33
N GLY A 362 -13.59 -17.92 -9.69
CA GLY A 362 -14.43 -16.87 -10.27
C GLY A 362 -13.61 -15.62 -10.61
N LEU A 363 -12.82 -15.14 -9.64
CA LEU A 363 -12.03 -13.93 -9.80
C LEU A 363 -10.93 -14.11 -10.85
N MET A 364 -10.23 -15.25 -10.85
CA MET A 364 -9.24 -15.62 -11.86
C MET A 364 -9.83 -15.60 -13.27
N TYR A 365 -11.04 -16.14 -13.44
CA TYR A 365 -11.71 -16.12 -14.74
C TYR A 365 -11.98 -14.69 -15.19
N LEU A 366 -12.58 -13.87 -14.33
CA LEU A 366 -12.86 -12.47 -14.65
C LEU A 366 -11.57 -11.70 -14.97
N PHE A 367 -10.59 -11.78 -14.08
CA PHE A 367 -9.38 -10.98 -14.15
C PHE A 367 -8.52 -11.39 -15.34
N SER A 368 -8.40 -12.68 -15.64
CA SER A 368 -7.62 -13.15 -16.80
C SER A 368 -8.23 -12.73 -18.14
N ASN A 369 -9.57 -12.70 -18.24
CA ASN A 369 -10.25 -12.33 -19.49
C ASN A 369 -10.29 -10.81 -19.73
N PHE A 370 -10.21 -10.00 -18.67
CA PHE A 370 -10.32 -8.55 -18.75
C PHE A 370 -9.06 -7.80 -18.29
N LYS A 371 -7.91 -8.48 -18.22
CA LYS A 371 -6.68 -7.89 -17.67
C LYS A 371 -6.19 -6.62 -18.37
N ASP A 372 -6.44 -6.54 -19.69
CA ASP A 372 -6.07 -5.38 -20.51
C ASP A 372 -7.16 -4.29 -20.52
N GLU A 373 -8.34 -4.54 -19.93
CA GLU A 373 -9.49 -3.62 -19.94
C GLU A 373 -9.81 -3.03 -18.56
N PHE A 374 -9.71 -3.83 -17.50
CA PHE A 374 -10.24 -3.45 -16.18
C PHE A 374 -9.21 -2.80 -15.26
N PHE A 375 -7.93 -3.11 -15.42
CA PHE A 375 -6.94 -2.80 -14.40
C PHE A 375 -6.12 -1.58 -14.75
N TYR A 376 -5.98 -0.71 -13.76
CA TYR A 376 -5.07 0.40 -13.81
C TYR A 376 -4.25 0.45 -12.52
N ILE A 377 -2.95 0.67 -12.67
CA ILE A 377 -2.01 0.87 -11.56
C ILE A 377 -1.29 2.19 -11.83
N PRO A 378 -1.55 3.26 -11.06
CA PRO A 378 -0.88 4.54 -11.27
C PRO A 378 0.61 4.43 -10.93
N VAL A 379 1.45 5.05 -11.76
CA VAL A 379 2.86 5.30 -11.41
C VAL A 379 2.89 6.44 -10.37
N PRO A 380 3.35 6.19 -9.14
CA PRO A 380 3.37 7.21 -8.11
C PRO A 380 4.35 8.33 -8.49
N GLU A 381 4.08 9.55 -8.06
CA GLU A 381 4.81 10.77 -8.46
C GLU A 381 6.34 10.61 -8.37
N HIS A 382 6.84 10.01 -7.27
CA HIS A 382 8.27 9.79 -7.03
C HIS A 382 8.93 8.77 -7.97
N LYS A 383 8.16 8.02 -8.75
CA LYS A 383 8.64 7.06 -9.77
C LYS A 383 8.43 7.53 -11.19
N GLN A 384 7.70 8.63 -11.42
CA GLN A 384 7.36 9.08 -12.78
C GLN A 384 8.57 9.49 -13.62
N SER A 385 9.72 9.82 -13.01
CA SER A 385 10.96 10.08 -13.74
C SER A 385 11.71 8.82 -14.16
N GLU A 386 11.45 7.68 -13.52
CA GLU A 386 12.12 6.39 -13.77
C GLU A 386 11.22 5.47 -14.60
N ASP A 387 9.95 5.37 -14.19
CA ASP A 387 8.97 4.43 -14.69
C ASP A 387 7.96 5.11 -15.60
N LYS A 388 7.66 4.45 -16.71
CA LYS A 388 6.72 4.90 -17.73
C LYS A 388 5.31 4.33 -17.50
N GLU A 389 5.20 3.03 -17.22
CA GLU A 389 3.91 2.36 -17.05
C GLU A 389 4.03 1.11 -16.16
N TYR A 390 2.95 0.80 -15.46
CA TYR A 390 2.73 -0.46 -14.75
C TYR A 390 1.53 -1.18 -15.35
N ARG A 391 1.67 -2.47 -15.67
CA ARG A 391 0.58 -3.26 -16.27
C ARG A 391 0.54 -4.68 -15.73
N ILE A 392 -0.65 -5.18 -15.40
CA ILE A 392 -0.83 -6.60 -15.10
C ILE A 392 -0.78 -7.39 -16.40
N VAL A 393 0.11 -8.37 -16.48
CA VAL A 393 0.27 -9.22 -17.67
C VAL A 393 -0.28 -10.62 -17.47
N ASP A 394 -0.44 -11.07 -16.23
CA ASP A 394 -0.92 -12.41 -15.92
C ASP A 394 -1.48 -12.53 -14.50
N PHE A 395 -2.31 -13.55 -14.29
CA PHE A 395 -2.80 -13.96 -12.98
C PHE A 395 -2.59 -15.47 -12.80
N ASN A 396 -2.21 -15.88 -11.59
CA ASN A 396 -1.95 -17.27 -11.21
C ASN A 396 -2.63 -17.61 -9.88
N PHE A 397 -3.03 -18.86 -9.71
CA PHE A 397 -3.41 -19.42 -8.41
C PHE A 397 -2.19 -19.47 -7.48
N THR A 398 -2.44 -19.61 -6.17
CA THR A 398 -1.39 -19.74 -5.17
C THR A 398 -1.71 -20.90 -4.23
N ASN A 399 -0.67 -21.51 -3.66
CA ASN A 399 -0.80 -22.53 -2.62
C ASN A 399 -0.62 -21.97 -1.21
N TYR A 400 -0.68 -20.64 -1.06
CA TYR A 400 -0.54 -19.98 0.23
C TYR A 400 -1.67 -20.38 1.19
N PHE A 401 -1.38 -20.32 2.49
CA PHE A 401 -2.28 -20.76 3.55
C PHE A 401 -2.75 -22.23 3.43
N ASN A 402 -2.18 -23.04 2.54
CA ASN A 402 -2.74 -24.32 2.10
C ASN A 402 -4.23 -24.20 1.76
N THR A 403 -4.60 -23.18 0.98
CA THR A 403 -5.96 -22.97 0.49
C THR A 403 -5.93 -22.18 -0.82
N ASN A 404 -7.08 -21.95 -1.44
CA ASN A 404 -7.24 -21.21 -2.68
C ASN A 404 -7.84 -19.81 -2.46
N GLN A 405 -7.56 -19.17 -1.33
CA GLN A 405 -8.17 -17.88 -0.96
C GLN A 405 -7.29 -16.67 -1.32
N LEU A 406 -6.19 -16.89 -2.03
CA LEU A 406 -5.32 -15.85 -2.56
C LEU A 406 -4.97 -16.16 -4.02
N ILE A 407 -4.78 -15.10 -4.80
CA ILE A 407 -4.25 -15.17 -6.16
C ILE A 407 -3.03 -14.25 -6.30
N GLU A 408 -2.22 -14.52 -7.31
CA GLU A 408 -1.03 -13.74 -7.64
C GLU A 408 -1.22 -13.06 -9.00
N ALA A 409 -0.90 -11.77 -9.09
CA ALA A 409 -0.74 -11.05 -10.33
C ALA A 409 0.74 -10.89 -10.69
N THR A 410 1.06 -10.99 -11.98
CA THR A 410 2.36 -10.57 -12.50
C THR A 410 2.25 -9.14 -13.04
N VAL A 411 3.00 -8.22 -12.43
CA VAL A 411 3.06 -6.81 -12.81
C VAL A 411 4.32 -6.57 -13.64
N LYS A 412 4.14 -6.03 -14.85
CA LYS A 412 5.21 -5.56 -15.72
C LYS A 412 5.42 -4.07 -15.49
N VAL A 413 6.64 -3.68 -15.11
CA VAL A 413 7.10 -2.30 -15.05
C VAL A 413 7.92 -2.00 -16.30
N THR A 414 7.50 -1.00 -17.08
CA THR A 414 8.27 -0.50 -18.22
C THR A 414 8.88 0.85 -17.83
N LYS A 415 10.19 1.02 -18.01
CA LYS A 415 10.89 2.29 -17.79
C LYS A 415 10.86 3.19 -19.03
N TRP A 416 11.29 4.45 -18.88
CA TRP A 416 11.36 5.39 -20.01
C TRP A 416 12.35 4.97 -21.11
N ASP A 417 13.38 4.20 -20.77
CA ASP A 417 14.31 3.60 -21.73
C ASP A 417 13.76 2.32 -22.41
N ASN A 418 12.51 1.96 -22.13
CA ASN A 418 11.81 0.74 -22.55
C ASN A 418 12.37 -0.57 -21.96
N SER A 419 13.28 -0.52 -21.00
CA SER A 419 13.63 -1.70 -20.20
C SER A 419 12.41 -2.17 -19.40
N VAL A 420 12.34 -3.49 -19.16
CA VAL A 420 11.20 -4.15 -18.52
C VAL A 420 11.66 -4.96 -17.32
N LYS A 421 10.92 -4.84 -16.22
CA LYS A 421 11.08 -5.70 -15.03
C LYS A 421 9.72 -6.25 -14.60
N TYR A 422 9.71 -7.50 -14.16
CA TYR A 422 8.51 -8.18 -13.68
C TYR A 422 8.52 -8.28 -12.16
N PHE A 423 7.33 -8.19 -11.57
CA PHE A 423 7.10 -8.28 -10.14
C PHE A 423 5.87 -9.15 -9.85
N THR A 424 5.87 -9.76 -8.66
CA THR A 424 4.76 -10.55 -8.13
C THR A 424 3.92 -9.66 -7.20
N TRP A 425 2.60 -9.70 -7.33
CA TRP A 425 1.69 -8.99 -6.44
C TRP A 425 0.55 -9.89 -5.96
N ILE A 426 0.45 -10.06 -4.64
CA ILE A 426 -0.53 -10.97 -4.01
C ILE A 426 -1.84 -10.22 -3.79
N SER A 427 -2.96 -10.90 -4.02
CA SER A 427 -4.30 -10.29 -3.96
C SER A 427 -4.67 -9.66 -2.62
N SER A 428 -4.09 -10.15 -1.51
CA SER A 428 -4.27 -9.53 -0.19
C SER A 428 -3.68 -8.12 -0.11
N ASN A 429 -2.81 -7.75 -1.06
CA ASN A 429 -2.18 -6.43 -1.13
C ASN A 429 -2.73 -5.59 -2.28
N PHE A 430 -3.83 -5.98 -2.92
CA PHE A 430 -4.49 -5.14 -3.94
C PHE A 430 -5.13 -3.90 -3.32
N ASP A 431 -5.31 -3.89 -2.00
CA ASP A 431 -5.73 -2.79 -1.16
C ASP A 431 -4.93 -2.75 0.16
N ASP A 432 -5.35 -1.87 1.07
CA ASP A 432 -4.82 -1.68 2.42
C ASP A 432 -5.59 -2.46 3.51
N HIS A 433 -6.51 -3.36 3.13
CA HIS A 433 -7.37 -4.11 4.05
C HIS A 433 -6.97 -5.58 4.21
N GLY A 434 -6.14 -6.14 3.33
CA GLY A 434 -5.57 -7.46 3.58
C GLY A 434 -6.57 -8.60 3.42
N HIS A 435 -7.55 -8.45 2.52
CA HIS A 435 -8.64 -9.40 2.37
C HIS A 435 -8.20 -10.74 1.76
N ARG A 436 -8.84 -11.81 2.24
CA ARG A 436 -8.81 -13.13 1.60
C ARG A 436 -10.04 -13.27 0.71
N LEU A 437 -10.01 -14.17 -0.27
CA LEU A 437 -11.17 -14.53 -1.08
C LEU A 437 -12.03 -15.59 -0.39
N LYS A 438 -13.21 -15.88 -0.92
CA LYS A 438 -14.12 -16.90 -0.35
C LYS A 438 -13.45 -18.28 -0.31
N GLY A 439 -13.60 -18.98 0.81
CA GLY A 439 -13.21 -20.39 0.94
C GLY A 439 -14.12 -21.33 0.16
N MET A 440 -13.81 -22.63 0.19
CA MET A 440 -14.51 -23.65 -0.58
C MET A 440 -15.67 -24.26 0.21
N ILE A 441 -16.87 -24.32 -0.37
CA ILE A 441 -18.01 -25.03 0.20
C ILE A 441 -17.84 -26.53 -0.05
N THR A 442 -17.86 -27.33 1.01
CA THR A 442 -17.48 -28.76 0.96
C THR A 442 -18.66 -29.69 1.04
N LYS A 443 -19.84 -29.17 1.40
CA LYS A 443 -21.10 -29.94 1.44
C LYS A 443 -22.01 -29.54 0.29
N ASN A 444 -22.68 -30.53 -0.30
CA ASN A 444 -23.66 -30.33 -1.36
C ASN A 444 -25.01 -29.89 -0.77
N VAL A 445 -25.08 -28.66 -0.26
CA VAL A 445 -26.27 -28.04 0.33
C VAL A 445 -26.75 -26.89 -0.55
N LYS A 446 -28.02 -26.47 -0.41
CA LYS A 446 -28.55 -25.34 -1.18
C LYS A 446 -27.83 -24.04 -0.75
N PRO A 447 -27.68 -23.04 -1.64
CA PRO A 447 -26.92 -21.83 -1.33
C PRO A 447 -27.45 -21.04 -0.12
N GLN A 448 -28.77 -21.02 0.08
CA GLN A 448 -29.41 -20.36 1.23
C GLN A 448 -29.19 -21.11 2.57
N ASP A 449 -28.81 -22.39 2.52
CA ASP A 449 -28.64 -23.24 3.69
C ASP A 449 -27.17 -23.35 4.12
N VAL A 450 -26.23 -22.81 3.32
CA VAL A 450 -24.79 -22.84 3.58
C VAL A 450 -24.47 -22.18 4.91
N GLN A 451 -23.87 -22.94 5.82
CA GLN A 451 -23.35 -22.44 7.09
C GLN A 451 -21.84 -22.20 6.99
N VAL A 452 -21.31 -21.37 7.89
CA VAL A 452 -19.86 -21.13 7.99
C VAL A 452 -19.07 -22.44 8.19
N SER A 453 -19.65 -23.42 8.89
CA SER A 453 -19.05 -24.75 9.10
C SER A 453 -18.92 -25.58 7.83
N ASP A 454 -19.64 -25.25 6.76
CA ASP A 454 -19.58 -25.98 5.49
C ASP A 454 -18.46 -25.43 4.59
N ILE A 455 -17.85 -24.31 4.98
CA ILE A 455 -16.85 -23.58 4.21
C ILE A 455 -15.46 -23.91 4.77
N PHE A 456 -14.65 -24.60 3.96
CA PHE A 456 -13.23 -24.74 4.19
C PHE A 456 -12.54 -23.41 3.87
N SER A 457 -12.11 -22.73 4.92
CA SER A 457 -11.29 -21.52 4.87
C SER A 457 -10.06 -21.71 5.75
N PHE A 458 -9.01 -20.93 5.50
CA PHE A 458 -7.84 -20.92 6.36
C PHE A 458 -8.21 -20.64 7.83
N LYS A 459 -7.63 -21.44 8.71
CA LYS A 459 -7.65 -21.27 10.17
C LYS A 459 -6.23 -21.47 10.72
N ASN A 460 -5.93 -20.83 11.85
CA ASN A 460 -4.66 -21.07 12.54
C ASN A 460 -4.61 -22.54 13.00
N LYS A 461 -3.54 -23.26 12.58
CA LYS A 461 -3.39 -24.73 12.62
C LYS A 461 -4.23 -25.40 11.53
N ILE A 462 -3.53 -25.83 10.48
CA ILE A 462 -4.11 -26.25 9.21
C ILE A 462 -4.72 -27.64 9.36
N GLU A 463 -6.02 -27.75 9.14
CA GLU A 463 -6.67 -29.02 8.81
C GLU A 463 -6.39 -29.32 7.33
N GLU A 464 -6.13 -30.59 7.00
CA GLU A 464 -6.02 -31.01 5.61
C GLU A 464 -7.29 -30.62 4.84
N ALA A 465 -7.13 -30.17 3.59
CA ALA A 465 -8.27 -29.87 2.74
C ALA A 465 -9.19 -31.09 2.64
N PRO A 466 -10.50 -30.96 2.89
CA PRO A 466 -11.42 -32.09 2.85
C PRO A 466 -11.63 -32.58 1.43
N GLU A 467 -12.13 -33.82 1.31
CA GLU A 467 -12.59 -34.34 0.02
C GLU A 467 -13.77 -33.52 -0.51
N GLY A 468 -13.79 -33.31 -1.81
CA GLY A 468 -14.81 -32.54 -2.51
C GLY A 468 -16.07 -33.33 -2.85
N ILE A 469 -17.03 -32.61 -3.43
CA ILE A 469 -18.30 -33.13 -3.92
C ILE A 469 -18.08 -33.75 -5.31
N LYS A 470 -18.61 -34.94 -5.54
CA LYS A 470 -18.58 -35.57 -6.87
C LYS A 470 -19.47 -34.82 -7.84
N LEU A 471 -19.02 -34.64 -9.08
CA LEU A 471 -19.79 -33.94 -10.10
C LEU A 471 -21.13 -34.63 -10.40
N ASP A 472 -21.15 -35.97 -10.43
CA ASP A 472 -22.38 -36.76 -10.62
C ASP A 472 -23.43 -36.44 -9.54
N ASP A 473 -23.02 -36.12 -8.30
CA ASP A 473 -23.92 -35.72 -7.21
C ASP A 473 -24.32 -34.24 -7.28
N PHE A 474 -23.38 -33.37 -7.67
CA PHE A 474 -23.61 -31.92 -7.75
C PHE A 474 -24.55 -31.55 -8.90
N LEU A 475 -24.32 -32.12 -10.09
CA LEU A 475 -25.06 -31.82 -11.32
C LEU A 475 -26.41 -32.52 -11.42
N ASN A 476 -27.04 -32.85 -10.30
CA ASN A 476 -28.30 -33.58 -10.25
C ASN A 476 -29.46 -32.77 -10.89
N THR A 477 -29.76 -33.07 -12.16
CA THR A 477 -30.84 -32.42 -12.94
C THR A 477 -32.24 -32.89 -12.55
N ASN A 478 -32.36 -34.01 -11.85
CA ASN A 478 -33.66 -34.55 -11.39
C ASN A 478 -34.21 -33.74 -10.20
N ASN A 479 -33.35 -33.05 -9.45
CA ASN A 479 -33.75 -32.19 -8.35
C ASN A 479 -33.66 -30.72 -8.76
N LYS A 480 -34.81 -30.08 -8.99
CA LYS A 480 -34.92 -28.66 -9.34
C LYS A 480 -34.41 -27.72 -8.23
N ASP A 481 -34.37 -28.20 -6.99
CA ASP A 481 -33.87 -27.44 -5.84
C ASP A 481 -32.41 -27.81 -5.49
N SER A 482 -31.69 -28.50 -6.38
CA SER A 482 -30.27 -28.78 -6.18
C SER A 482 -29.44 -27.49 -6.17
N ALA A 483 -28.29 -27.53 -5.50
CA ALA A 483 -27.37 -26.39 -5.48
C ALA A 483 -27.01 -25.93 -6.90
N PHE A 484 -26.71 -26.88 -7.79
CA PHE A 484 -26.40 -26.61 -9.19
C PHE A 484 -27.50 -25.83 -9.92
N GLN A 485 -28.76 -26.29 -9.86
CA GLN A 485 -29.87 -25.62 -10.55
C GLN A 485 -30.10 -24.21 -10.02
N ILE A 486 -30.07 -24.03 -8.70
CA ILE A 486 -30.26 -22.71 -8.06
C ILE A 486 -29.13 -21.75 -8.47
N LEU A 487 -27.88 -22.18 -8.43
CA LEU A 487 -26.72 -21.34 -8.74
C LEU A 487 -26.64 -20.99 -10.23
N LEU A 488 -27.02 -21.93 -11.10
CA LEU A 488 -27.10 -21.72 -12.55
C LEU A 488 -28.08 -20.59 -12.88
N GLU A 489 -29.30 -20.66 -12.34
CA GLU A 489 -30.32 -19.61 -12.50
C GLU A 489 -29.84 -18.27 -11.91
N LYS A 490 -29.29 -18.28 -10.68
CA LYS A 490 -28.79 -17.05 -10.03
C LYS A 490 -27.70 -16.33 -10.83
N ALA A 491 -26.80 -17.05 -11.48
CA ALA A 491 -25.77 -16.43 -12.33
C ALA A 491 -26.40 -15.71 -13.53
N GLY A 492 -27.43 -16.29 -14.15
CA GLY A 492 -28.18 -15.64 -15.23
C GLY A 492 -28.97 -14.43 -14.73
N GLU A 493 -29.68 -14.57 -13.61
CA GLU A 493 -30.47 -13.47 -13.01
C GLU A 493 -29.58 -12.27 -12.68
N HIS A 494 -28.41 -12.52 -12.09
CA HIS A 494 -27.46 -11.45 -11.76
C HIS A 494 -26.95 -10.73 -13.01
N LEU A 495 -26.67 -11.48 -14.09
CA LEU A 495 -26.29 -10.89 -15.37
C LEU A 495 -27.39 -9.99 -15.94
N GLU A 496 -28.65 -10.43 -15.92
CA GLU A 496 -29.79 -9.63 -16.38
C GLU A 496 -29.97 -8.37 -15.53
N GLN A 497 -29.79 -8.47 -14.21
CA GLN A 497 -29.83 -7.30 -13.32
C GLN A 497 -28.74 -6.29 -13.70
N LEU A 498 -27.51 -6.74 -13.92
CA LEU A 498 -26.42 -5.87 -14.37
C LEU A 498 -26.73 -5.20 -15.72
N PHE A 499 -27.31 -5.94 -16.67
CA PHE A 499 -27.55 -5.43 -18.02
C PHE A 499 -28.84 -4.61 -18.16
N SER A 500 -29.81 -4.79 -17.27
CA SER A 500 -30.99 -3.92 -17.23
C SER A 500 -30.64 -2.46 -16.90
N TYR A 501 -29.49 -2.23 -16.28
CA TYR A 501 -28.95 -0.89 -16.00
C TYR A 501 -28.38 -0.18 -17.24
N TRP A 502 -28.05 -0.91 -18.32
CA TRP A 502 -27.45 -0.36 -19.54
C TRP A 502 -28.47 -0.45 -20.69
N ASP A 503 -29.25 0.62 -20.87
CA ASP A 503 -30.32 0.75 -21.86
C ASP A 503 -29.91 0.31 -23.28
N ASN A 504 -30.23 -0.95 -23.61
CA ASN A 504 -30.14 -1.69 -24.89
C ASN A 504 -29.36 -3.02 -24.86
N ASN A 505 -28.73 -3.42 -23.73
CA ASN A 505 -27.99 -4.69 -23.65
C ASN A 505 -28.74 -5.84 -22.98
N SER A 506 -30.03 -5.67 -22.64
CA SER A 506 -30.82 -6.78 -22.09
C SER A 506 -30.92 -7.91 -23.10
N ARG A 507 -30.89 -9.15 -22.62
CA ARG A 507 -30.96 -10.34 -23.47
C ARG A 507 -32.19 -10.33 -24.39
N ARG A 508 -33.32 -9.79 -23.92
CA ARG A 508 -34.58 -9.68 -24.67
C ARG A 508 -34.46 -8.86 -25.97
N ASN A 509 -33.46 -7.97 -26.05
CA ASN A 509 -33.20 -7.15 -27.22
C ASN A 509 -32.09 -7.72 -28.13
N TYR A 510 -31.44 -8.81 -27.73
CA TYR A 510 -30.31 -9.42 -28.42
C TYR A 510 -30.71 -10.72 -29.12
N GLU A 511 -30.19 -10.95 -30.32
CA GLU A 511 -30.45 -12.17 -31.08
C GLU A 511 -29.47 -13.26 -30.65
N ALA A 512 -29.97 -14.43 -30.22
CA ALA A 512 -29.15 -15.55 -29.76
C ALA A 512 -28.07 -15.94 -30.79
N ALA A 513 -28.38 -15.88 -32.08
CA ALA A 513 -27.46 -16.19 -33.17
C ALA A 513 -26.24 -15.26 -33.28
N LYS A 514 -26.27 -14.08 -32.64
CA LYS A 514 -25.13 -13.14 -32.61
C LYS A 514 -24.16 -13.43 -31.47
N LEU A 515 -24.56 -14.28 -30.52
CA LEU A 515 -23.71 -14.64 -29.39
C LEU A 515 -22.54 -15.51 -29.88
N THR A 516 -21.34 -15.15 -29.45
CA THR A 516 -20.10 -15.86 -29.76
C THR A 516 -19.30 -16.09 -28.49
N ASN A 517 -18.26 -16.93 -28.56
CA ASN A 517 -17.35 -17.17 -27.43
C ASN A 517 -16.64 -15.88 -26.95
N GLU A 518 -16.47 -14.90 -27.84
CA GLU A 518 -15.84 -13.61 -27.53
C GLU A 518 -16.82 -12.57 -26.99
N SER A 519 -18.12 -12.87 -26.97
CA SER A 519 -19.14 -11.93 -26.51
C SER A 519 -18.93 -11.60 -25.03
N PHE A 520 -18.92 -10.31 -24.69
CA PHE A 520 -18.68 -9.86 -23.33
C PHE A 520 -19.72 -10.44 -22.36
N GLN A 521 -20.98 -10.57 -22.79
CA GLN A 521 -22.05 -11.18 -21.98
C GLN A 521 -21.69 -12.60 -21.57
N LEU A 522 -21.08 -13.36 -22.49
CA LEU A 522 -20.64 -14.72 -22.23
C LEU A 522 -19.45 -14.76 -21.28
N LYS A 523 -18.48 -13.84 -21.46
CA LYS A 523 -17.31 -13.73 -20.56
C LYS A 523 -17.73 -13.40 -19.13
N ILE A 524 -18.66 -12.46 -18.95
CA ILE A 524 -19.20 -12.09 -17.63
C ILE A 524 -20.06 -13.21 -17.05
N LEU A 525 -20.96 -13.81 -17.83
CA LEU A 525 -21.74 -14.97 -17.39
C LEU A 525 -20.83 -16.10 -16.92
N ASN A 526 -19.75 -16.38 -17.66
CA ASN A 526 -18.82 -17.43 -17.28
C ASN A 526 -18.02 -17.09 -16.02
N ALA A 527 -17.68 -15.82 -15.79
CA ALA A 527 -17.11 -15.39 -14.51
C ALA A 527 -18.08 -15.69 -13.34
N TYR A 528 -19.39 -15.44 -13.51
CA TYR A 528 -20.41 -15.79 -12.51
C TYR A 528 -20.61 -17.28 -12.35
N PHE A 529 -20.58 -18.09 -13.42
CA PHE A 529 -20.60 -19.56 -13.28
C PHE A 529 -19.37 -20.06 -12.51
N ASN A 530 -18.17 -19.59 -12.84
CA ASN A 530 -16.96 -19.93 -12.09
C ASN A 530 -17.04 -19.45 -10.63
N ASN A 531 -17.66 -18.30 -10.37
CA ASN A 531 -17.81 -17.81 -9.01
C ASN A 531 -18.86 -18.59 -8.19
N TYR A 532 -20.02 -18.88 -8.77
CA TYR A 532 -21.14 -19.47 -8.04
C TYR A 532 -21.04 -21.00 -7.98
N LEU A 533 -20.78 -21.65 -9.12
CA LEU A 533 -20.71 -23.11 -9.19
C LEU A 533 -19.41 -23.64 -8.57
N LEU A 534 -18.28 -22.99 -8.84
CA LEU A 534 -16.98 -23.43 -8.29
C LEU A 534 -16.65 -22.82 -6.92
N ALA A 535 -17.60 -22.13 -6.28
CA ALA A 535 -17.55 -21.92 -4.84
C ALA A 535 -17.63 -23.26 -4.09
N TYR A 536 -18.24 -24.29 -4.71
CA TYR A 536 -18.26 -25.65 -4.21
C TYR A 536 -16.98 -26.40 -4.62
N ALA A 537 -16.45 -27.22 -3.73
CA ALA A 537 -15.25 -28.01 -3.94
C ALA A 537 -15.55 -29.23 -4.83
N LEU A 538 -15.63 -29.05 -6.15
CA LEU A 538 -16.01 -30.11 -7.09
C LEU A 538 -14.81 -31.00 -7.46
N GLU A 539 -14.92 -32.31 -7.22
CA GLU A 539 -13.89 -33.34 -7.46
C GLU A 539 -12.54 -33.13 -6.73
N ASN A 540 -12.51 -32.26 -5.70
CA ASN A 540 -11.32 -32.05 -4.90
C ASN A 540 -10.90 -33.35 -4.18
N GLN A 541 -9.61 -33.65 -4.22
CA GLN A 541 -8.99 -34.75 -3.48
C GLN A 541 -8.58 -34.26 -2.09
N LYS A 542 -8.77 -35.12 -1.08
CA LYS A 542 -8.36 -34.83 0.29
C LYS A 542 -6.86 -34.47 0.36
N GLY A 543 -6.52 -33.41 1.08
CA GLY A 543 -5.15 -32.92 1.28
C GLY A 543 -4.57 -32.14 0.10
N LYS A 544 -5.28 -31.98 -1.02
CA LYS A 544 -4.77 -31.36 -2.24
C LYS A 544 -5.59 -30.13 -2.66
N ILE A 545 -4.98 -28.95 -2.58
CA ILE A 545 -5.65 -27.67 -2.86
C ILE A 545 -5.98 -27.52 -4.35
N HIS A 546 -5.01 -27.75 -5.21
CA HIS A 546 -5.17 -27.65 -6.67
C HIS A 546 -5.54 -29.00 -7.28
N SER A 547 -6.65 -29.54 -6.79
CA SER A 547 -7.27 -30.75 -7.32
C SER A 547 -8.73 -30.48 -7.70
N GLY A 548 -9.33 -31.40 -8.46
CA GLY A 548 -10.71 -31.25 -8.92
C GLY A 548 -10.87 -30.24 -10.07
N VAL A 549 -12.04 -29.59 -10.14
CA VAL A 549 -12.38 -28.64 -11.21
C VAL A 549 -11.71 -27.29 -10.97
N LYS A 550 -10.87 -26.87 -11.90
CA LYS A 550 -10.13 -25.61 -11.93
C LYS A 550 -10.98 -24.44 -12.45
N ARG A 551 -11.68 -24.66 -13.57
CA ARG A 551 -12.54 -23.66 -14.21
C ARG A 551 -13.65 -24.31 -15.04
N ILE A 552 -14.67 -23.52 -15.36
CA ILE A 552 -15.70 -23.84 -16.35
C ILE A 552 -15.43 -23.01 -17.60
N ASP A 553 -15.26 -23.66 -18.74
CA ASP A 553 -15.15 -23.00 -20.05
C ASP A 553 -16.51 -23.07 -20.78
N ILE A 554 -17.12 -21.93 -21.09
CA ILE A 554 -18.35 -21.89 -21.89
C ILE A 554 -18.02 -21.76 -23.38
N ASN A 555 -18.67 -22.59 -24.18
CA ASN A 555 -18.69 -22.47 -25.62
C ASN A 555 -20.12 -22.31 -26.14
N VAL A 556 -20.35 -21.34 -27.02
CA VAL A 556 -21.58 -21.23 -27.81
C VAL A 556 -21.50 -22.25 -28.94
N ILE A 557 -22.61 -22.94 -29.20
CA ILE A 557 -22.79 -23.84 -30.34
C ILE A 557 -23.87 -23.21 -31.24
N PRO A 558 -23.48 -22.33 -32.19
CA PRO A 558 -24.44 -21.52 -32.95
C PRO A 558 -25.42 -22.37 -33.76
N GLU A 559 -24.93 -23.48 -34.33
CA GLU A 559 -25.68 -24.38 -35.20
C GLU A 559 -26.88 -25.06 -34.51
N GLN A 560 -26.82 -25.20 -33.19
CA GLN A 560 -27.87 -25.83 -32.37
C GLN A 560 -28.68 -24.81 -31.58
N SER A 561 -28.37 -23.51 -31.73
CA SER A 561 -29.15 -22.43 -31.15
C SER A 561 -30.50 -22.32 -31.84
N GLN A 562 -31.53 -21.99 -31.08
CA GLN A 562 -32.91 -21.90 -31.56
C GLN A 562 -33.37 -20.44 -31.52
N PHE A 563 -34.48 -20.14 -32.20
CA PHE A 563 -35.06 -18.80 -32.13
C PHE A 563 -35.37 -18.43 -30.67
N GLY A 564 -34.82 -17.31 -30.19
CA GLY A 564 -34.94 -16.89 -28.79
C GLY A 564 -34.13 -17.69 -27.75
N ARG A 565 -33.28 -18.66 -28.15
CA ARG A 565 -32.49 -19.51 -27.22
C ARG A 565 -31.06 -19.74 -27.73
N ALA A 566 -30.05 -19.45 -26.91
CA ALA A 566 -28.66 -19.78 -27.24
C ALA A 566 -28.28 -21.16 -26.67
N TYR A 567 -27.61 -22.00 -27.43
CA TYR A 567 -27.17 -23.32 -26.97
C TYR A 567 -25.69 -23.28 -26.55
N LEU A 568 -25.44 -23.64 -25.29
CA LEU A 568 -24.15 -23.49 -24.63
C LEU A 568 -23.63 -24.84 -24.13
N ARG A 569 -22.32 -25.07 -24.24
CA ARG A 569 -21.59 -26.18 -23.61
C ARG A 569 -20.67 -25.63 -22.52
N LEU A 570 -20.88 -26.09 -21.29
CA LEU A 570 -20.06 -25.79 -20.12
C LEU A 570 -19.09 -26.96 -19.90
N ASP A 571 -17.80 -26.75 -20.17
CA ASP A 571 -16.75 -27.75 -19.96
C ASP A 571 -16.11 -27.57 -18.58
N PHE A 572 -16.24 -28.56 -17.69
CA PHE A 572 -15.64 -28.56 -16.36
C PHE A 572 -14.18 -29.05 -16.45
N MET A 573 -13.25 -28.10 -16.51
CA MET A 573 -11.82 -28.33 -16.71
C MET A 573 -11.10 -28.47 -15.38
N GLY A 574 -10.29 -29.52 -15.24
CA GLY A 574 -9.51 -29.83 -14.04
C GLY A 574 -8.12 -29.21 -14.02
N PHE A 575 -7.51 -29.20 -12.84
CA PHE A 575 -6.07 -28.96 -12.71
C PHE A 575 -5.27 -30.07 -13.40
N ALA A 576 -4.17 -29.71 -14.06
CA ALA A 576 -3.28 -30.69 -14.68
C ALA A 576 -2.44 -31.45 -13.65
N SER A 577 -2.09 -30.81 -12.52
CA SER A 577 -1.36 -31.39 -11.39
C SER A 577 -1.52 -30.52 -10.14
N ASP A 578 -1.03 -30.96 -8.98
CA ASP A 578 -1.08 -30.17 -7.74
C ASP A 578 -0.23 -28.87 -7.81
N ASP A 579 0.75 -28.83 -8.72
CA ASP A 579 1.62 -27.68 -8.98
C ASP A 579 1.10 -26.77 -10.12
N ASP A 580 -0.08 -27.06 -10.66
CA ASP A 580 -0.71 -26.28 -11.71
C ASP A 580 -1.29 -24.96 -11.18
N LEU A 581 -0.48 -23.90 -11.22
CA LEU A 581 -0.87 -22.55 -10.77
C LEU A 581 -1.39 -21.63 -11.88
N ALA A 582 -1.17 -21.96 -13.16
CA ALA A 582 -1.57 -21.07 -14.25
C ALA A 582 -3.09 -21.08 -14.46
N PHE A 583 -3.68 -20.03 -15.03
CA PHE A 583 -5.13 -20.03 -15.32
C PHE A 583 -5.52 -21.09 -16.38
N LYS A 584 -4.67 -21.26 -17.40
CA LYS A 584 -4.76 -22.30 -18.43
C LYS A 584 -3.41 -22.99 -18.58
N SER A 585 -3.43 -24.31 -18.59
CA SER A 585 -2.25 -25.17 -18.65
C SER A 585 -2.39 -26.25 -19.70
N GLU A 586 -1.25 -26.76 -20.17
CA GLU A 586 -1.24 -27.96 -21.00
C GLU A 586 -1.67 -29.18 -20.15
N ASN A 587 -2.26 -30.18 -20.80
CA ASN A 587 -2.68 -31.45 -20.17
C ASN A 587 -3.80 -31.35 -19.13
N GLU A 588 -4.57 -30.25 -19.11
CA GLU A 588 -5.77 -30.16 -18.29
C GLU A 588 -6.80 -31.21 -18.70
N LYS A 589 -7.34 -31.93 -17.72
CA LYS A 589 -8.36 -32.95 -17.95
C LYS A 589 -9.75 -32.33 -17.93
N LYS A 590 -10.58 -32.67 -18.91
CA LYS A 590 -12.02 -32.39 -18.85
C LYS A 590 -12.73 -33.46 -18.01
N TYR A 591 -13.45 -33.07 -16.97
CA TYR A 591 -14.24 -34.00 -16.16
C TYR A 591 -15.59 -34.32 -16.80
N GLN A 592 -16.36 -33.29 -17.14
CA GLN A 592 -17.69 -33.39 -17.73
C GLN A 592 -18.03 -32.16 -18.57
N SER A 593 -19.00 -32.32 -19.47
CA SER A 593 -19.62 -31.23 -20.22
C SER A 593 -21.11 -31.16 -19.92
N VAL A 594 -21.63 -29.98 -19.62
CA VAL A 594 -23.06 -29.74 -19.44
C VAL A 594 -23.59 -28.91 -20.59
N TYR A 595 -24.65 -29.37 -21.23
CA TYR A 595 -25.27 -28.71 -22.36
C TYR A 595 -26.55 -28.05 -21.91
N ILE A 596 -26.65 -26.74 -22.13
CA ILE A 596 -27.78 -25.93 -21.68
C ILE A 596 -28.32 -25.05 -22.78
N TYR A 597 -29.62 -24.79 -22.77
CA TYR A 597 -30.23 -23.69 -23.50
C TYR A 597 -30.35 -22.47 -22.58
N TRP A 598 -29.79 -21.34 -23.00
CA TRP A 598 -30.01 -20.05 -22.37
C TRP A 598 -31.20 -19.36 -23.05
N ASN A 599 -32.30 -19.25 -22.32
CA ASN A 599 -33.61 -18.83 -22.81
C ASN A 599 -33.81 -17.32 -22.74
N GLY A 600 -34.83 -16.81 -23.46
CA GLY A 600 -35.31 -15.43 -23.28
C GLY A 600 -34.58 -14.37 -24.11
N PHE A 601 -33.93 -14.77 -25.21
CA PHE A 601 -33.40 -13.84 -26.22
C PHE A 601 -34.53 -13.23 -27.08
N LYS A 602 -34.18 -12.24 -27.91
CA LYS A 602 -35.12 -11.64 -28.86
C LYS A 602 -35.81 -12.73 -29.69
N GLY A 603 -37.14 -12.70 -29.69
CA GLY A 603 -37.96 -13.69 -30.37
C GLY A 603 -38.40 -14.89 -29.52
N TYR A 604 -38.04 -14.96 -28.23
CA TYR A 604 -38.56 -15.99 -27.33
C TYR A 604 -40.07 -15.78 -27.10
N GLY A 605 -40.90 -16.65 -27.69
CA GLY A 605 -42.34 -16.49 -27.77
C GLY A 605 -43.13 -16.88 -26.51
N GLN A 606 -42.46 -17.16 -25.39
CA GLN A 606 -43.06 -17.61 -24.14
C GLN A 606 -42.57 -16.78 -22.95
N GLU A 607 -43.32 -16.80 -21.84
CA GLU A 607 -42.82 -16.23 -20.59
C GLU A 607 -41.59 -17.01 -20.10
N VAL A 608 -40.54 -16.29 -19.69
CA VAL A 608 -39.31 -16.91 -19.21
C VAL A 608 -39.53 -17.39 -17.77
N THR A 609 -39.88 -18.66 -17.62
CA THR A 609 -40.04 -19.32 -16.31
C THR A 609 -38.72 -19.86 -15.75
N LYS A 610 -37.74 -20.09 -16.63
CA LYS A 610 -36.36 -20.48 -16.33
C LYS A 610 -35.39 -19.87 -17.32
N LEU A 611 -34.26 -19.38 -16.85
CA LEU A 611 -33.22 -18.83 -17.72
C LEU A 611 -32.43 -19.95 -18.40
N PHE A 612 -32.27 -21.12 -17.76
CA PHE A 612 -31.52 -22.22 -18.32
C PHE A 612 -32.27 -23.55 -18.31
N ASP A 613 -32.28 -24.24 -19.45
CA ASP A 613 -32.71 -25.64 -19.53
C ASP A 613 -31.49 -26.53 -19.74
N VAL A 614 -31.26 -27.48 -18.82
CA VAL A 614 -30.20 -28.49 -18.99
C VAL A 614 -30.71 -29.60 -19.90
N GLU A 615 -30.09 -29.74 -21.07
CA GLU A 615 -30.48 -30.76 -22.04
C GLU A 615 -29.79 -32.10 -21.73
N LYS A 616 -28.47 -32.08 -21.52
CA LYS A 616 -27.69 -33.29 -21.25
C LYS A 616 -26.38 -33.00 -20.52
N ILE A 617 -25.85 -34.05 -19.91
CA ILE A 617 -24.53 -34.08 -19.27
C ILE A 617 -23.73 -35.22 -19.89
N GLU A 618 -22.51 -34.94 -20.34
CA GLU A 618 -21.60 -35.91 -20.94
C GLU A 618 -20.32 -36.04 -20.11
N LYS A 619 -19.83 -37.27 -19.89
CA LYS A 619 -18.54 -37.49 -19.23
C LYS A 619 -17.40 -37.06 -20.16
N GLY A 620 -16.40 -36.38 -19.60
CA GLY A 620 -15.20 -35.98 -20.31
C GLY A 620 -14.41 -37.21 -20.75
N LYS A 621 -13.89 -37.16 -21.99
CA LYS A 621 -13.04 -38.21 -22.57
C LYS A 621 -11.59 -37.98 -22.22
#